data_AF-A0A814LNQ5-F1
#
_entry.id   AF-A0A814LNQ5-F1
#
_cell.length_a   1.000
_cell.length_b   1.000
_cell.length_c   1.000
_cell.angle_alpha   90.00
_cell.angle_beta   90.00
_cell.angle_gamma   90.00
#
_symmetry.space_group_name_H-M   'P 1'
#
loop_
_entity.id
_entity.type
_entity.pdbx_description
1 polymer ?
#
loop_
_entity_poly.entity_id
_entity_poly.type
_entity_poly.pdbx_seq_one_letter_code
_entity_poly.pdbx_strand_id
1 'polypeptide(L)'
;GEERIKNYNHDLAQYGGRYLSRLWKTKILSPENMQSSITNIQLPTNNFTQCQIIVGQLYNTYNTMVSGASNIIPELGNIPCYLRLSAQIYQEKNDWHVLGALVLNLLKELIEIQAIQ
;
A
#
# COMPACT_ATOMS: atom_id res chain seq x y z
N GLY A 1 27.84 1.05 -2.40
CA GLY A 1 28.28 -0.29 -2.79
C GLY A 1 27.07 -1.19 -2.83
N GLU A 2 27.00 -2.13 -3.76
CA GLU A 2 25.78 -2.87 -4.12
C GLU A 2 25.12 -3.58 -2.93
N GLU A 3 25.87 -4.28 -2.10
CA GLU A 3 25.32 -4.98 -0.93
C GLU A 3 24.67 -4.03 0.07
N ARG A 4 25.25 -2.84 0.27
CA ARG A 4 24.63 -1.82 1.13
C ARG A 4 23.32 -1.29 0.56
N ILE A 5 23.22 -1.18 -0.77
CA ILE A 5 22.00 -0.75 -1.46
C ILE A 5 20.91 -1.82 -1.33
N LYS A 6 21.26 -3.09 -1.57
CA LYS A 6 20.34 -4.22 -1.42
C LYS A 6 19.81 -4.30 0.01
N ASN A 7 20.70 -4.23 1.00
CA ASN A 7 20.32 -4.27 2.42
C ASN A 7 19.45 -3.08 2.80
N TYR A 8 19.80 -1.87 2.36
CA TYR A 8 18.99 -0.68 2.63
C TYR A 8 17.56 -0.82 2.08
N ASN A 9 17.42 -1.21 0.81
CA ASN A 9 16.11 -1.39 0.20
C ASN A 9 15.32 -2.53 0.86
N HIS A 10 15.99 -3.62 1.22
CA HIS A 10 15.36 -4.74 1.94
C HIS A 10 14.84 -4.30 3.31
N ASP A 11 15.67 -3.66 4.11
CA ASP A 11 15.33 -3.19 5.45
C ASP A 11 14.20 -2.16 5.40
N LEU A 12 14.22 -1.27 4.40
CA LEU A 12 13.18 -0.28 4.18
C LEU A 12 11.85 -0.91 3.75
N ALA A 13 11.87 -1.92 2.86
CA ALA A 13 10.66 -2.64 2.46
C ALA A 13 10.05 -3.41 3.65
N GLN A 14 10.87 -4.08 4.46
CA GLN A 14 10.40 -4.74 5.68
C GLN A 14 9.84 -3.75 6.69
N TYR A 15 10.53 -2.62 6.90
CA TYR A 15 10.06 -1.55 7.75
C TYR A 15 8.68 -1.05 7.30
N GLY A 16 8.57 -0.70 6.01
CA GLY A 16 7.35 -0.21 5.40
C GLY A 16 6.19 -1.19 5.53
N GLY A 17 6.43 -2.47 5.23
CA GLY A 17 5.44 -3.54 5.39
C GLY A 17 4.92 -3.64 6.82
N ARG A 18 5.82 -3.69 7.82
CA ARG A 18 5.44 -3.75 9.24
C ARG A 18 4.72 -2.49 9.71
N TYR A 19 5.21 -1.31 9.32
CA TYR A 19 4.59 -0.04 9.69
C TYR A 19 3.17 0.06 9.15
N LEU A 20 2.99 -0.12 7.84
CA LEU A 20 1.71 0.03 7.17
C LEU A 20 0.69 -1.01 7.61
N SER A 21 1.08 -2.28 7.73
CA SER A 21 0.17 -3.33 8.22
C SER A 21 -0.33 -3.06 9.64
N ARG A 22 0.51 -2.51 10.52
CA ARG A 22 0.08 -2.08 11.88
C ARG A 22 -0.81 -0.85 11.83
N LEU A 23 -0.43 0.16 11.06
CA LEU A 23 -1.19 1.41 10.91
C LEU A 23 -2.60 1.13 10.36
N TRP A 24 -2.70 0.29 9.34
CA TRP A 24 -3.94 -0.07 8.68
C TRP A 24 -4.70 -1.22 9.37
N LYS A 25 -4.11 -1.85 10.39
CA LYS A 25 -4.64 -3.06 11.05
C LYS A 25 -4.93 -4.19 10.06
N THR A 26 -4.01 -4.41 9.14
CA THR A 26 -4.09 -5.43 8.07
C THR A 26 -2.87 -6.34 8.09
N LYS A 27 -2.61 -7.06 7.00
CA LYS A 27 -1.52 -8.04 6.89
C LYS A 27 -0.64 -7.80 5.66
N ILE A 28 0.58 -8.28 5.76
CA ILE A 28 1.51 -8.40 4.65
C ILE A 28 1.21 -9.71 3.92
N LEU A 29 1.23 -9.72 2.59
CA LEU A 29 0.85 -10.88 1.77
C LEU A 29 1.79 -12.08 1.97
N SER A 30 3.09 -11.82 2.16
CA SER A 30 4.13 -12.84 2.22
C SER A 30 4.97 -12.73 3.50
N PRO A 31 5.57 -13.84 3.95
CA PRO A 31 6.58 -13.84 5.01
C PRO A 31 7.73 -12.86 4.75
N GLU A 32 8.34 -12.31 5.80
CA GLU A 32 9.42 -11.32 5.68
C GLU A 32 10.65 -11.83 4.94
N ASN A 33 10.97 -13.13 5.06
CA ASN A 33 12.08 -13.77 4.36
C ASN A 33 11.84 -13.96 2.85
N MET A 34 10.63 -13.71 2.36
CA MET A 34 10.28 -13.70 0.93
C MET A 34 10.24 -12.29 0.34
N GLN A 35 10.55 -11.26 1.13
CA GLN A 35 10.56 -9.86 0.71
C GLN A 35 11.99 -9.44 0.37
N SER A 36 12.20 -8.91 -0.83
CA SER A 36 13.46 -8.26 -1.20
C SER A 36 13.28 -6.74 -1.00
N SER A 37 13.45 -5.94 -2.05
CA SER A 37 13.09 -4.51 -2.06
C SER A 37 11.59 -4.24 -2.24
N ILE A 38 10.73 -5.26 -2.16
CA ILE A 38 9.30 -5.14 -2.44
C ILE A 38 8.51 -5.78 -1.31
N THR A 39 7.43 -5.11 -0.91
CA THR A 39 6.45 -5.63 0.05
C THR A 39 5.02 -5.42 -0.48
N ASN A 40 4.10 -6.30 -0.10
CA ASN A 40 2.70 -6.23 -0.50
C ASN A 40 1.82 -6.15 0.74
N ILE A 41 1.08 -5.05 0.92
CA ILE A 41 0.29 -4.80 2.13
C ILE A 41 -1.19 -4.71 1.77
N GLN A 42 -2.02 -5.43 2.52
CA GLN A 42 -3.47 -5.36 2.36
C GLN A 42 -3.97 -3.96 2.73
N LEU A 43 -4.77 -3.34 1.85
CA LEU A 43 -5.48 -2.10 2.17
C LEU A 43 -6.58 -2.33 3.20
N PRO A 44 -6.91 -1.35 4.06
CA PRO A 44 -7.97 -1.47 5.05
C PRO A 44 -9.38 -1.33 4.43
N THR A 45 -9.59 -1.95 3.28
CA THR A 45 -10.88 -2.14 2.63
C THR A 45 -10.86 -3.43 1.80
N ASN A 46 -12.01 -4.09 1.72
CA ASN A 46 -12.23 -5.20 0.79
C ASN A 46 -13.10 -4.77 -0.41
N ASN A 47 -13.50 -3.50 -0.47
CA ASN A 47 -14.30 -2.99 -1.57
C ASN A 47 -13.38 -2.69 -2.77
N PHE A 48 -13.58 -3.45 -3.86
CA PHE A 48 -12.81 -3.32 -5.09
C PHE A 48 -12.82 -1.89 -5.65
N THR A 49 -13.99 -1.26 -5.68
CA THR A 49 -14.16 0.10 -6.21
C THR A 49 -13.40 1.12 -5.36
N GLN A 50 -13.46 1.03 -4.04
CA GLN A 50 -12.67 1.91 -3.15
C GLN A 50 -11.17 1.73 -3.41
N CYS A 51 -10.71 0.49 -3.64
CA CYS A 51 -9.33 0.24 -4.00
C CYS A 51 -8.89 0.92 -5.30
N GLN A 52 -9.70 0.81 -6.35
CA GLN A 52 -9.41 1.46 -7.63
C GLN A 52 -9.38 2.98 -7.47
N ILE A 53 -10.31 3.55 -6.70
CA ILE A 53 -10.36 4.99 -6.45
C ILE A 53 -9.10 5.45 -5.69
N ILE A 54 -8.69 4.74 -4.63
CA ILE A 54 -7.49 5.09 -3.86
C ILE A 54 -6.25 5.09 -4.76
N VAL A 55 -6.02 4.02 -5.53
CA VAL A 55 -4.88 3.93 -6.45
C VAL A 55 -4.93 5.06 -7.49
N GLY A 56 -6.12 5.33 -8.04
CA GLY A 56 -6.33 6.43 -8.98
C GLY A 56 -6.05 7.81 -8.37
N GLN A 57 -6.48 8.06 -7.14
CA GLN A 57 -6.25 9.34 -6.45
C GLN A 57 -4.79 9.52 -6.08
N LEU A 58 -4.12 8.46 -5.58
CA LEU A 58 -2.68 8.49 -5.34
C LEU A 58 -1.92 8.93 -6.58
N TYR A 59 -2.27 8.40 -7.75
CA TYR A 59 -1.65 8.79 -9.02
C TYR A 59 -2.07 10.21 -9.48
N ASN A 60 -3.37 10.44 -9.67
CA ASN A 60 -3.88 11.65 -10.33
C ASN A 60 -3.77 12.92 -9.48
N THR A 61 -3.80 12.80 -8.15
CA THR A 61 -3.79 13.94 -7.22
C THR A 61 -2.43 14.12 -6.57
N TYR A 62 -1.81 13.02 -6.16
CA TYR A 62 -0.57 13.05 -5.36
C TYR A 62 0.67 12.63 -6.15
N ASN A 63 0.55 12.41 -7.46
CA ASN A 63 1.64 11.97 -8.35
C ASN A 63 2.41 10.75 -7.80
N THR A 64 1.72 9.91 -7.04
CA THR A 64 2.27 8.75 -6.35
C THR A 64 1.78 7.49 -7.03
N MET A 65 2.64 6.90 -7.84
CA MET A 65 2.34 5.64 -8.51
C MET A 65 2.58 4.46 -7.57
N VAL A 66 1.51 3.74 -7.25
CA VAL A 66 1.57 2.45 -6.56
C VAL A 66 0.95 1.39 -7.46
N SER A 67 1.48 0.17 -7.40
CA SER A 67 0.82 -0.97 -8.03
C SER A 67 -0.21 -1.53 -7.05
N GLY A 68 -1.44 -1.01 -7.09
CA GLY A 68 -2.65 -1.75 -6.69
C GLY A 68 -3.39 -2.17 -7.96
N ALA A 69 -4.26 -3.15 -8.01
CA ALA A 69 -4.98 -3.87 -6.98
C ALA A 69 -5.26 -5.28 -7.51
N SER A 70 -6.10 -6.06 -6.81
CA SER A 70 -6.76 -7.23 -7.37
C SER A 70 -7.17 -6.94 -8.82
N ASN A 71 -6.53 -7.55 -9.83
CA ASN A 71 -7.03 -7.52 -11.21
C ASN A 71 -8.22 -8.48 -11.37
N ILE A 72 -8.77 -8.94 -10.25
CA ILE A 72 -9.76 -9.98 -10.21
C ILE A 72 -11.11 -9.30 -10.06
N ILE A 73 -11.96 -9.58 -11.05
CA ILE A 73 -13.32 -9.07 -11.16
C ILE A 73 -14.09 -9.42 -9.87
N PRO A 74 -14.87 -8.50 -9.30
CA PRO A 74 -15.62 -8.71 -8.05
C PRO A 74 -16.48 -9.98 -8.01
N GLU A 75 -16.88 -10.49 -9.19
CA GLU A 75 -17.64 -11.72 -9.40
C GLU A 75 -16.93 -12.98 -8.87
N LEU A 76 -15.61 -12.95 -8.68
CA LEU A 76 -14.79 -14.05 -8.16
C LEU A 76 -14.63 -14.01 -6.62
N GLY A 77 -15.35 -13.12 -5.94
CA GLY A 77 -15.45 -13.05 -4.48
C GLY A 77 -14.75 -11.83 -3.85
N ASN A 78 -14.86 -11.72 -2.53
CA ASN A 78 -14.23 -10.66 -1.72
C ASN A 78 -12.71 -10.90 -1.62
N ILE A 79 -11.98 -10.59 -2.70
CA ILE A 79 -10.53 -10.69 -2.71
C ILE A 79 -9.93 -9.45 -2.07
N PRO A 80 -9.13 -9.60 -0.99
CA PRO A 80 -8.47 -8.48 -0.38
C PRO A 80 -7.55 -7.78 -1.36
N CYS A 81 -7.59 -6.47 -1.30
CA CYS A 81 -6.80 -5.61 -2.14
C CYS A 81 -5.43 -5.36 -1.51
N TYR A 82 -4.36 -5.51 -2.28
CA TYR A 82 -3.00 -5.28 -1.83
C TYR A 82 -2.35 -4.17 -2.65
N LEU A 83 -1.56 -3.33 -1.99
CA LEU A 83 -0.60 -2.44 -2.65
C LEU A 83 0.78 -3.10 -2.66
N ARG A 84 1.37 -3.22 -3.85
CA ARG A 84 2.77 -3.59 -4.05
C ARG A 84 3.62 -2.33 -4.02
N LEU A 85 4.51 -2.27 -3.05
CA LEU A 85 5.38 -1.11 -2.79
C LEU A 85 6.83 -1.52 -2.95
N SER A 86 7.59 -0.72 -3.70
CA SER A 86 9.01 -0.92 -3.95
C SER A 86 9.82 0.07 -3.14
N ALA A 87 10.68 -0.41 -2.27
CA ALA A 87 11.70 0.37 -1.59
C ALA A 87 12.86 0.68 -2.53
N GLN A 88 13.37 1.90 -2.46
CA GLN A 88 14.48 2.40 -3.24
C GLN A 88 15.40 3.28 -2.39
N ILE A 89 16.65 3.43 -2.84
CA ILE A 89 17.70 4.13 -2.10
C ILE A 89 17.43 5.62 -1.87
N TYR A 90 16.57 6.21 -2.70
CA TYR A 90 16.18 7.61 -2.59
C TYR A 90 14.98 7.82 -1.67
N GLN A 91 14.41 6.74 -1.13
CA GLN A 91 13.30 6.79 -0.20
C GLN A 91 13.79 6.62 1.24
N GLU A 92 13.00 7.13 2.16
CA GLU A 92 13.20 7.05 3.60
C GLU A 92 11.92 6.62 4.31
N LYS A 93 12.03 6.32 5.61
CA LYS A 93 10.88 5.89 6.43
C LYS A 93 9.70 6.87 6.38
N ASN A 94 9.98 8.16 6.24
CA ASN A 94 8.96 9.20 6.17
C ASN A 94 8.06 9.05 4.93
N ASP A 95 8.58 8.62 3.78
CA ASP A 95 7.76 8.38 2.58
C ASP A 95 6.66 7.34 2.85
N TRP A 96 6.98 6.30 3.62
CA TRP A 96 6.02 5.29 4.04
C TRP A 96 5.00 5.83 5.05
N HIS A 97 5.41 6.76 5.91
CA HIS A 97 4.50 7.44 6.84
C HIS A 97 3.49 8.30 6.09
N VAL A 98 3.98 9.10 5.13
CA VAL A 98 3.15 9.97 4.28
C VAL A 98 2.17 9.13 3.49
N LEU A 99 2.62 8.07 2.81
CA LEU A 99 1.73 7.16 2.08
C LEU A 99 0.69 6.52 3.01
N GLY A 100 1.11 6.07 4.19
CA GLY A 100 0.24 5.44 5.17
C GLY A 100 -0.90 6.35 5.63
N ALA A 101 -0.59 7.61 5.95
CA ALA A 101 -1.56 8.62 6.35
C ALA A 101 -2.47 9.01 5.19
N LEU A 102 -1.91 9.15 3.98
CA LEU A 102 -2.62 9.53 2.78
C LEU A 102 -3.72 8.52 2.43
N VAL A 103 -3.41 7.23 2.47
CA VAL A 103 -4.38 6.15 2.24
C VAL A 103 -5.54 6.22 3.23
N LEU A 104 -5.26 6.47 4.51
CA LEU A 104 -6.31 6.58 5.53
C LEU A 104 -7.21 7.81 5.32
N ASN A 105 -6.63 8.94 4.92
CA ASN A 105 -7.38 10.15 4.60
C ASN A 105 -8.32 9.91 3.41
N LEU A 106 -7.81 9.32 2.33
CA LEU A 106 -8.62 8.98 1.15
C LEU A 106 -9.76 8.03 1.49
N LEU A 107 -9.50 7.01 2.32
CA LEU A 107 -10.56 6.10 2.78
C LEU A 107 -11.64 6.81 3.60
N LYS A 108 -11.23 7.74 4.48
CA LYS A 108 -12.18 8.52 5.28
C LYS A 108 -13.06 9.39 4.40
N GLU A 109 -12.49 10.08 3.42
CA GLU A 109 -13.23 10.90 2.45
C GLU A 109 -14.28 10.07 1.68
N LEU A 110 -13.91 8.85 1.27
CA LEU A 110 -14.84 7.94 0.58
C LEU A 110 -16.01 7.50 1.45
N ILE A 111 -15.79 7.26 2.75
CA ILE A 111 -16.84 6.90 3.69
C ILE A 111 -17.79 8.09 3.91
N GLU A 112 -17.26 9.31 4.07
CA GLU A 112 -18.06 10.51 4.28
C GLU A 112 -18.95 10.83 3.07
N ILE A 113 -18.44 10.67 1.84
CA ILE A 113 -19.24 10.84 0.62
C ILE A 113 -20.40 9.84 0.56
N GLN A 114 -20.15 8.58 0.95
CA GLN A 114 -21.20 7.55 0.97
C GLN A 114 -22.26 7.77 2.06
N ALA A 115 -21.95 8.51 3.12
CA ALA A 115 -22.90 8.81 4.20
C ALA A 115 -23.88 9.95 3.87
N ILE A 116 -23.61 10.71 2.81
CA ILE A 116 -24.42 11.86 2.37
C ILE A 116 -25.33 11.48 1.18
N GLN A 117 -25.12 10.31 0.57
CA GLN A 117 -25.92 9.74 -0.52
C GLN A 117 -26.96 8.74 0.01
#